data_AF-A0A502F8B7-F1
#
_entry.id   AF-A0A502F8B7-F1
#
_cell.length_a   1.000
_cell.length_b   1.000
_cell.length_c   1.000
_cell.angle_alpha   90.00
_cell.angle_beta   90.00
_cell.angle_gamma   90.00
#
_symmetry.space_group_name_H-M   'P 1'
#
loop_
_entity.id
_entity.type
_entity.pdbx_description
1 polymer ?
#
loop_
_entity_poly.entity_id
_entity_poly.type
_entity_poly.pdbx_seq_one_letter_code
_entity_poly.pdbx_strand_id
1 'polypeptide(L)'
;MQSRSAGFRSRKLSRGLLALGMLWTLPSSVPGVLAGLLGLAFGARMRWQAAELALVVRRWPWGSGGALTLGNVILHTGERLDTPCLTYAHRAGRCIEPTVSLADHERAHVYQYMLLGPLFLPLYLLCGGISVRNRFERAADRYALHGYGWWPWSA
;
A
#
# COMPACT_ATOMS: atom_id res chain seq x y z
N MET A 1 -40.25 1.47 0.40
CA MET A 1 -39.49 0.22 0.68
C MET A 1 -38.51 -0.15 -0.45
N GLN A 2 -37.79 0.82 -1.07
CA GLN A 2 -36.91 0.60 -2.24
C GLN A 2 -35.42 0.96 -2.03
N SER A 3 -35.03 1.52 -0.87
CA SER A 3 -33.65 2.00 -0.63
C SER A 3 -32.67 0.89 -0.19
N ARG A 4 -33.16 -0.23 0.37
CA ARG A 4 -32.29 -1.30 0.93
C ARG A 4 -31.61 -2.18 -0.13
N SER A 5 -32.21 -2.34 -1.30
CA SER A 5 -31.70 -3.22 -2.37
C SER A 5 -30.52 -2.61 -3.13
N ALA A 6 -30.53 -1.30 -3.38
CA ALA A 6 -29.45 -0.58 -4.06
C ALA A 6 -28.15 -0.59 -3.25
N GLY A 7 -28.22 -0.29 -1.95
CA GLY A 7 -27.04 -0.29 -1.06
C GLY A 7 -26.45 -1.69 -0.81
N PHE A 8 -27.25 -2.75 -0.95
CA PHE A 8 -26.75 -4.13 -0.86
C PHE A 8 -26.06 -4.59 -2.15
N ARG A 9 -26.64 -4.27 -3.31
CA ARG A 9 -26.09 -4.62 -4.62
C ARG A 9 -24.78 -3.86 -4.90
N SER A 10 -24.71 -2.58 -4.52
CA SER A 10 -23.49 -1.76 -4.57
C SER A 10 -22.38 -2.33 -3.68
N ARG A 11 -22.67 -2.63 -2.40
CA ARG A 11 -21.68 -3.25 -1.48
C ARG A 11 -21.16 -4.60 -1.98
N LYS A 12 -22.02 -5.43 -2.58
CA LYS A 12 -21.62 -6.71 -3.19
C LYS A 12 -20.70 -6.50 -4.41
N LEU A 13 -21.04 -5.56 -5.29
CA LEU A 13 -20.23 -5.23 -6.45
C LEU A 13 -18.84 -4.72 -6.01
N SER A 14 -18.79 -3.82 -5.03
CA SER A 14 -17.53 -3.32 -4.46
C SER A 14 -16.68 -4.44 -3.87
N ARG A 15 -17.28 -5.38 -3.12
CA ARG A 15 -16.56 -6.54 -2.58
C ARG A 15 -16.05 -7.47 -3.68
N GLY A 16 -16.83 -7.69 -4.74
CA GLY A 16 -16.40 -8.49 -5.89
C GLY A 16 -15.21 -7.85 -6.60
N LEU A 17 -15.22 -6.54 -6.80
CA LEU A 17 -14.09 -5.80 -7.38
C LEU A 17 -12.85 -5.85 -6.49
N LEU A 18 -13.00 -5.72 -5.18
CA LEU A 18 -11.88 -5.87 -4.25
C LEU A 18 -11.30 -7.29 -4.28
N ALA A 19 -12.15 -8.32 -4.28
CA ALA A 19 -11.69 -9.70 -4.37
C ALA A 19 -10.97 -9.97 -5.70
N LEU A 20 -11.49 -9.42 -6.82
CA LEU A 20 -10.84 -9.52 -8.12
C LEU A 20 -9.46 -8.83 -8.11
N GLY A 21 -9.35 -7.64 -7.52
CA GLY A 21 -8.08 -6.94 -7.38
C GLY A 21 -7.07 -7.71 -6.51
N MET A 22 -7.53 -8.31 -5.41
CA MET A 22 -6.68 -9.16 -4.55
C MET A 22 -6.20 -10.41 -5.30
N LEU A 23 -7.09 -11.04 -6.08
CA LEU A 23 -6.73 -12.19 -6.91
C LEU A 23 -5.71 -11.79 -7.99
N TRP A 24 -5.93 -10.65 -8.62
CA TRP A 24 -5.08 -10.12 -9.68
C TRP A 24 -3.65 -9.84 -9.21
N THR A 25 -3.49 -9.41 -7.95
CA THR A 25 -2.17 -9.11 -7.37
C THR A 25 -1.54 -10.26 -6.61
N LEU A 26 -2.10 -11.49 -6.69
CA LEU A 26 -1.48 -12.67 -6.08
C LEU A 26 -0.03 -12.91 -6.50
N PRO A 27 0.37 -12.78 -7.78
CA PRO A 27 1.76 -13.01 -8.16
C PRO A 27 2.74 -12.08 -7.45
N SER A 28 2.30 -10.87 -7.09
CA SER A 28 3.08 -9.91 -6.29
C SER A 28 2.98 -10.19 -4.79
N SER A 29 1.83 -10.70 -4.31
CA SER A 29 1.60 -11.01 -2.91
C SER A 29 2.33 -12.27 -2.44
N VAL A 30 2.47 -13.27 -3.29
CA VAL A 30 3.12 -14.56 -2.95
C VAL A 30 4.55 -14.36 -2.42
N PRO A 31 5.44 -13.61 -3.10
CA PRO A 31 6.76 -13.29 -2.55
C PRO A 31 6.70 -12.60 -1.19
N GLY A 32 5.75 -11.68 -0.99
CA GLY A 32 5.55 -11.00 0.30
C GLY A 32 5.13 -11.96 1.41
N VAL A 33 4.22 -12.89 1.13
CA VAL A 33 3.80 -13.92 2.10
C VAL A 33 4.98 -14.83 2.44
N LEU A 34 5.71 -15.32 1.43
CA LEU A 34 6.88 -16.18 1.64
C LEU A 34 7.95 -15.47 2.48
N ALA A 35 8.24 -14.20 2.16
CA ALA A 35 9.13 -13.35 2.94
C ALA A 35 8.61 -13.24 4.38
N GLY A 36 7.33 -12.92 4.58
CA GLY A 36 6.71 -12.82 5.89
C GLY A 36 6.85 -14.10 6.73
N LEU A 37 6.59 -15.26 6.12
CA LEU A 37 6.74 -16.57 6.77
C LEU A 37 8.19 -16.84 7.19
N LEU A 38 9.17 -16.48 6.35
CA LEU A 38 10.59 -16.54 6.73
C LEU A 38 10.87 -15.59 7.89
N GLY A 39 10.35 -14.36 7.84
CA GLY A 39 10.50 -13.35 8.89
C GLY A 39 9.94 -13.80 10.25
N LEU A 40 8.89 -14.63 10.28
CA LEU A 40 8.34 -15.17 11.54
C LEU A 40 9.41 -15.93 12.33
N ALA A 41 10.30 -16.67 11.67
CA ALA A 41 11.40 -17.39 12.32
C ALA A 41 12.43 -16.44 12.96
N PHE A 42 12.45 -15.17 12.54
CA PHE A 42 13.32 -14.12 13.06
C PHE A 42 12.56 -13.09 13.91
N GLY A 43 11.35 -13.44 14.37
CA GLY A 43 10.58 -12.61 15.31
C GLY A 43 9.64 -11.60 14.67
N ALA A 44 9.46 -11.61 13.34
CA ALA A 44 8.43 -10.82 12.68
C ALA A 44 7.02 -11.22 13.15
N ARG A 45 6.03 -10.34 12.94
CA ARG A 45 4.64 -10.59 13.32
C ARG A 45 3.70 -10.27 12.16
N MET A 46 2.95 -11.25 11.71
CA MET A 46 1.98 -11.10 10.61
C MET A 46 0.58 -10.84 11.16
N ARG A 47 -0.12 -9.84 10.63
CA ARG A 47 -1.52 -9.55 10.98
C ARG A 47 -2.26 -8.97 9.78
N TRP A 48 -3.44 -9.51 9.49
CA TRP A 48 -4.36 -8.89 8.55
C TRP A 48 -4.87 -7.56 9.10
N GLN A 49 -4.77 -6.50 8.29
CA GLN A 49 -5.33 -5.19 8.61
C GLN A 49 -6.33 -4.80 7.52
N ALA A 50 -7.60 -4.71 7.93
CA ALA A 50 -8.71 -4.48 7.01
C ALA A 50 -8.74 -3.05 6.45
N ALA A 51 -8.16 -2.07 7.16
CA ALA A 51 -8.11 -0.69 6.71
C ALA A 51 -7.17 -0.52 5.50
N GLU A 52 -6.05 -1.26 5.49
CA GLU A 52 -5.04 -1.30 4.41
C GLU A 52 -5.34 -2.37 3.36
N LEU A 53 -6.32 -3.25 3.62
CA LEU A 53 -6.60 -4.44 2.79
C LEU A 53 -5.36 -5.31 2.59
N ALA A 54 -4.53 -5.44 3.62
CA ALA A 54 -3.25 -6.10 3.50
C ALA A 54 -2.88 -6.95 4.72
N LEU A 55 -2.07 -7.97 4.45
CA LEU A 55 -1.35 -8.73 5.46
C LEU A 55 -0.08 -7.97 5.82
N VAL A 56 -0.07 -7.35 7.01
CA VAL A 56 1.05 -6.54 7.47
C VAL A 56 2.00 -7.39 8.30
N VAL A 57 3.24 -7.51 7.82
CA VAL A 57 4.37 -8.15 8.50
C VAL A 57 5.15 -7.06 9.23
N ARG A 58 5.05 -7.02 10.55
CA ARG A 58 5.72 -6.06 11.43
C ARG A 58 7.00 -6.65 12.01
N ARG A 59 7.89 -5.79 12.50
CA ARG A 59 9.21 -6.18 13.04
C ARG A 59 10.03 -6.97 12.02
N TRP A 60 9.94 -6.55 10.75
CA TRP A 60 10.73 -7.13 9.68
C TRP A 60 12.23 -6.96 9.98
N PRO A 61 13.03 -8.04 9.99
CA PRO A 61 14.39 -8.00 10.54
C PRO A 61 15.45 -7.43 9.59
N TRP A 62 15.11 -7.16 8.33
CA TRP A 62 16.06 -6.69 7.31
C TRP A 62 15.66 -5.33 6.72
N GLY A 63 16.65 -4.50 6.40
CA GLY A 63 16.45 -3.19 5.75
C GLY A 63 16.72 -2.00 6.66
N SER A 64 16.81 -0.80 6.08
CA SER A 64 17.23 0.45 6.74
C SER A 64 16.07 1.26 7.34
N GLY A 65 14.95 0.60 7.65
CA GLY A 65 13.75 1.24 8.17
C GLY A 65 12.74 1.61 7.07
N GLY A 66 11.45 1.44 7.36
CA GLY A 66 10.35 1.82 6.45
C GLY A 66 9.36 0.69 6.22
N ALA A 67 8.65 0.76 5.10
CA ALA A 67 7.76 -0.29 4.65
C ALA A 67 7.95 -0.57 3.15
N LEU A 68 7.57 -1.78 2.74
CA LEU A 68 7.56 -2.23 1.36
C LEU A 68 6.26 -2.98 1.11
N THR A 69 5.46 -2.48 0.18
CA THR A 69 4.25 -3.16 -0.30
C THR A 69 4.56 -4.10 -1.45
N LEU A 70 4.04 -5.32 -1.36
CA LEU A 70 4.08 -6.37 -2.37
C LEU A 70 2.67 -6.94 -2.53
N GLY A 71 1.90 -6.40 -3.49
CA GLY A 71 0.50 -6.76 -3.65
C GLY A 71 -0.35 -6.39 -2.42
N ASN A 72 -1.01 -7.37 -1.81
CA ASN A 72 -1.73 -7.21 -0.54
C ASN A 72 -0.88 -7.61 0.69
N VAL A 73 0.45 -7.52 0.61
CA VAL A 73 1.36 -7.76 1.74
C VAL A 73 2.22 -6.53 1.97
N ILE A 74 2.34 -6.09 3.22
CA ILE A 74 3.19 -4.95 3.60
C ILE A 74 4.26 -5.47 4.56
N LEU A 75 5.53 -5.38 4.16
CA LEU A 75 6.67 -5.67 5.02
C LEU A 75 7.11 -4.38 5.70
N HIS A 76 7.14 -4.36 7.03
CA HIS A 76 7.45 -3.16 7.81
C HIS A 76 8.39 -3.48 8.97
N THR A 77 9.44 -2.68 9.11
CA THR A 77 10.49 -2.90 10.12
C THR A 77 10.05 -2.55 11.54
N GLY A 78 9.07 -1.65 11.71
CA GLY A 78 8.61 -1.18 13.01
C GLY A 78 7.51 -2.03 13.66
N GLU A 79 7.12 -1.63 14.87
CA GLU A 79 6.09 -2.30 15.68
C GLU A 79 4.65 -1.97 15.24
N ARG A 80 4.45 -0.78 14.66
CA ARG A 80 3.15 -0.27 14.19
C ARG A 80 3.34 0.35 12.82
N LEU A 81 2.44 0.05 11.89
CA LEU A 81 2.51 0.59 10.54
C LEU A 81 2.10 2.07 10.52
N ASP A 82 1.04 2.43 11.24
CA ASP A 82 0.57 3.80 11.37
C ASP A 82 1.55 4.62 12.23
N THR A 83 2.58 5.13 11.56
CA THR A 83 3.64 5.94 12.14
C THR A 83 3.83 7.18 11.27
N PRO A 84 4.11 8.35 11.88
CA PRO A 84 4.39 9.55 11.13
C PRO A 84 5.63 9.38 10.26
N CYS A 85 5.54 9.69 8.98
CA CYS A 85 6.67 9.78 8.07
C CYS A 85 6.62 11.07 7.23
N LEU A 86 7.78 11.50 6.73
CA LEU A 86 7.85 12.61 5.79
C LEU A 86 7.52 12.11 4.39
N THR A 87 6.74 12.90 3.64
CA THR A 87 6.57 12.71 2.20
C THR A 87 7.91 12.77 1.49
N TYR A 88 8.01 12.20 0.29
CA TYR A 88 9.24 12.27 -0.49
C TYR A 88 9.59 13.70 -0.89
N ALA A 89 8.59 14.56 -1.15
CA ALA A 89 8.81 15.95 -1.52
C ALA A 89 9.42 16.74 -0.36
N HIS A 90 8.89 16.57 0.86
CA HIS A 90 9.45 17.18 2.06
C HIS A 90 10.83 16.59 2.40
N ARG A 91 10.99 15.27 2.37
CA ARG A 91 12.29 14.62 2.62
C ARG A 91 13.38 15.08 1.64
N ALA A 92 13.01 15.37 0.39
CA ALA A 92 13.92 15.88 -0.63
C ALA A 92 14.14 17.41 -0.56
N GLY A 93 13.58 18.11 0.44
CA GLY A 93 13.72 19.56 0.61
C GLY A 93 13.00 20.39 -0.45
N ARG A 94 12.00 19.83 -1.16
CA ARG A 94 11.27 20.54 -2.22
C ARG A 94 10.09 21.36 -1.71
N CYS A 95 9.59 21.04 -0.53
CA CYS A 95 8.49 21.72 0.15
C CYS A 95 8.54 21.44 1.65
N ILE A 96 7.67 22.10 2.41
CA ILE A 96 7.41 21.80 3.81
C ILE A 96 5.96 21.33 3.90
N GLU A 97 5.77 20.05 4.24
CA GLU A 97 4.47 19.40 4.36
C GLU A 97 4.34 18.76 5.74
N PRO A 98 3.12 18.61 6.29
CA PRO A 98 2.96 17.84 7.52
C PRO A 98 3.43 16.39 7.33
N THR A 99 3.81 15.73 8.42
CA THR A 99 4.03 14.28 8.41
C THR A 99 2.74 13.56 8.07
N VAL A 100 2.84 12.48 7.29
CA VAL A 100 1.72 11.64 6.88
C VAL A 100 1.76 10.28 7.60
N SER A 101 0.66 9.54 7.56
CA SER A 101 0.66 8.16 8.03
C SER A 101 1.35 7.24 7.02
N LEU A 102 2.35 6.50 7.48
CA LEU A 102 2.97 5.44 6.66
C LEU A 102 1.94 4.35 6.28
N ALA A 103 0.93 4.09 7.12
CA ALA A 103 -0.13 3.12 6.79
C ALA A 103 -0.97 3.59 5.59
N ASP A 104 -1.31 4.88 5.55
CA ASP A 104 -2.05 5.44 4.42
C ASP A 104 -1.22 5.46 3.13
N HIS A 105 0.07 5.77 3.25
CA HIS A 105 1.00 5.73 2.12
C HIS A 105 1.08 4.31 1.52
N GLU A 106 1.34 3.29 2.34
CA GLU A 106 1.39 1.90 1.86
C GLU A 106 0.03 1.40 1.34
N ARG A 107 -1.08 1.86 1.94
CA ARG A 107 -2.44 1.55 1.45
C ARG A 107 -2.66 2.05 0.02
N ALA A 108 -2.11 3.21 -0.33
CA ALA A 108 -2.16 3.68 -1.71
C ALA A 108 -1.43 2.73 -2.67
N HIS A 109 -0.28 2.20 -2.27
CA HIS A 109 0.42 1.17 -3.05
C HIS A 109 -0.40 -0.12 -3.17
N VAL A 110 -1.11 -0.55 -2.12
CA VAL A 110 -2.03 -1.70 -2.21
C VAL A 110 -3.10 -1.46 -3.28
N TYR A 111 -3.70 -0.27 -3.35
CA TYR A 111 -4.67 0.06 -4.40
C TYR A 111 -4.05 0.07 -5.80
N GLN A 112 -2.84 0.63 -5.94
CA GLN A 112 -2.11 0.62 -7.20
C GLN A 112 -1.82 -0.83 -7.65
N TYR A 113 -1.42 -1.70 -6.74
CA TYR A 113 -1.23 -3.13 -6.97
C TYR A 113 -2.54 -3.87 -7.30
N MET A 114 -3.65 -3.56 -6.63
CA MET A 114 -4.94 -4.21 -6.92
C MET A 114 -5.48 -3.82 -8.29
N LEU A 115 -5.14 -2.63 -8.78
CA LEU A 115 -5.50 -2.17 -10.13
C LEU A 115 -4.55 -2.72 -11.21
N LEU A 116 -3.24 -2.61 -10.99
CA LEU A 116 -2.22 -2.94 -12.01
C LEU A 116 -1.71 -4.38 -11.93
N GLY A 117 -1.91 -5.06 -10.80
CA GLY A 117 -1.42 -6.41 -10.54
C GLY A 117 0.10 -6.49 -10.71
N PRO A 118 0.61 -7.52 -11.41
CA PRO A 118 2.05 -7.69 -11.64
C PRO A 118 2.70 -6.54 -12.42
N LEU A 119 1.94 -5.75 -13.19
CA LEU A 119 2.46 -4.63 -13.96
C LEU A 119 2.84 -3.42 -13.09
N PHE A 120 2.40 -3.37 -11.83
CA PHE A 120 2.75 -2.28 -10.93
C PHE A 120 4.26 -2.11 -10.81
N LEU A 121 5.00 -3.20 -10.49
CA LEU A 121 6.42 -3.11 -10.21
C LEU A 121 7.24 -2.66 -11.45
N PRO A 122 7.03 -3.22 -12.66
CA PRO A 122 7.65 -2.69 -13.88
C PRO A 122 7.36 -1.20 -14.11
N LEU A 123 6.10 -0.77 -13.99
CA LEU A 123 5.72 0.63 -14.20
C LEU A 123 6.32 1.55 -13.13
N TYR A 124 6.35 1.09 -11.88
CA TYR A 124 6.96 1.79 -10.75
C TYR A 124 8.47 2.00 -10.99
N LEU A 125 9.17 0.97 -11.45
CA LEU A 125 10.60 1.08 -11.80
C LEU A 125 10.83 1.99 -13.01
N LEU A 126 10.00 1.89 -14.05
CA LEU A 126 10.05 2.80 -15.21
C LEU A 126 9.78 4.26 -14.83
N CYS A 127 9.01 4.50 -13.77
CA CYS A 127 8.77 5.83 -13.21
C CYS A 127 9.89 6.31 -12.26
N GLY A 128 10.98 5.56 -12.10
CA GLY A 128 12.16 5.95 -11.32
C GLY A 128 12.28 5.29 -9.96
N GLY A 129 11.44 4.30 -9.64
CA GLY A 129 11.56 3.53 -8.39
C GLY A 129 11.35 4.38 -7.14
N ILE A 130 12.07 4.05 -6.06
CA ILE A 130 12.01 4.75 -4.78
C ILE A 130 12.62 6.15 -4.95
N SER A 131 11.79 7.13 -5.31
CA SER A 131 12.24 8.47 -5.68
C SER A 131 11.12 9.50 -5.60
N VAL A 132 11.47 10.72 -5.19
CA VAL A 132 10.58 11.89 -5.24
C VAL A 132 10.05 12.22 -6.64
N ARG A 133 10.73 11.74 -7.70
CA ARG A 133 10.26 11.91 -9.09
C ARG A 133 9.23 10.86 -9.51
N ASN A 134 9.11 9.76 -8.77
CA ASN A 134 8.17 8.70 -9.11
C ASN A 134 6.74 9.16 -8.88
N ARG A 135 5.90 9.00 -9.90
CA ARG A 135 4.49 9.39 -9.86
C ARG A 135 3.67 8.56 -8.87
N PHE A 136 4.01 7.29 -8.73
CA PHE A 136 3.35 6.37 -7.79
C PHE A 136 3.62 6.79 -6.35
N GLU A 137 4.87 7.14 -6.03
CA GLU A 137 5.27 7.70 -4.73
C GLU A 137 4.54 9.00 -4.42
N ARG A 138 4.53 9.95 -5.35
CA ARG A 138 3.79 11.21 -5.17
C ARG A 138 2.30 10.99 -4.98
N ALA A 139 1.72 9.97 -5.62
CA ALA A 139 0.31 9.65 -5.46
C ALA A 139 0.02 8.97 -4.12
N ALA A 140 0.94 8.15 -3.62
CA ALA A 140 0.87 7.60 -2.28
C ALA A 140 0.97 8.70 -1.22
N ASP A 141 1.89 9.65 -1.38
CA ASP A 141 2.00 10.83 -0.51
C ASP A 141 0.73 11.69 -0.53
N ARG A 142 0.17 11.99 -1.71
CA ARG A 142 -1.11 12.73 -1.81
C ARG A 142 -2.25 12.01 -1.11
N TYR A 143 -2.34 10.69 -1.29
CA TYR A 143 -3.35 9.89 -0.63
C TYR A 143 -3.18 9.89 0.89
N ALA A 144 -1.94 9.83 1.38
CA ALA A 144 -1.66 9.91 2.80
C ALA A 144 -1.90 11.31 3.40
N LEU A 145 -1.77 12.37 2.60
CA LEU A 145 -2.10 13.74 3.01
C LEU A 145 -3.61 14.00 3.06
N HIS A 146 -4.38 13.46 2.11
CA HIS A 146 -5.75 13.92 1.85
C HIS A 146 -6.82 12.83 1.94
N GLY A 147 -6.43 11.56 1.94
CA GLY A 147 -7.35 10.41 1.84
C GLY A 147 -7.88 10.16 0.42
N TYR A 148 -7.40 10.88 -0.60
CA TYR A 148 -7.73 10.69 -2.01
C TYR A 148 -6.53 10.99 -2.92
N GLY A 149 -6.61 10.60 -4.20
CA GLY A 149 -5.54 10.89 -5.17
C GLY A 149 -4.40 9.86 -5.24
N TRP A 150 -4.68 8.61 -4.82
CA TRP A 150 -3.75 7.47 -4.88
C TRP A 150 -3.33 7.08 -6.30
N TRP A 151 -4.05 7.53 -7.34
CA TRP A 151 -3.70 7.23 -8.72
C TRP A 151 -2.61 8.20 -9.23
N PRO A 152 -1.50 7.70 -9.80
CA PRO A 152 -0.39 8.50 -10.36
C PRO A 152 -0.75 9.58 -11.38
N TRP A 153 -1.92 9.49 -12.03
CA TRP A 153 -2.42 10.46 -13.00
C TRP A 153 -3.73 11.14 -12.57
N SER A 154 -4.11 11.07 -11.29
CA SER A 154 -5.19 11.94 -10.79
C SER A 154 -4.82 13.40 -11.01
N ALA A 155 -5.77 14.16 -11.57
CA ALA A 155 -5.72 15.62 -11.64
C ALA A 155 -5.80 16.23 -10.24
#